data_AF-A0A2M7EGF4-F1
#
_entry.id   AF-A0A2M7EGF4-F1
#
_cell.length_a   1.000
_cell.length_b   1.000
_cell.length_c   1.000
_cell.angle_alpha   90.00
_cell.angle_beta   90.00
_cell.angle_gamma   90.00
#
_symmetry.space_group_name_H-M   'P 1'
#
loop_
_entity.id
_entity.type
_entity.pdbx_description
1 polymer ?
#
loop_
_entity_poly.entity_id
_entity_poly.type
_entity_poly.pdbx_seq_one_letter_code
_entity_poly.pdbx_strand_id
1 'polypeptide(L)' 'MKRHNAEKYLKKQLSSEEFRRSFLEEKVKLDLEYKLEELKKDIKSRKSRDELIKKVDSIDQYVMSA' A
#
# COMPACT_ATOMS: atom_id res chain seq x y z
N MET A 1 5.93 -21.24 -17.41
CA MET A 1 5.46 -20.47 -18.59
C MET A 1 4.34 -19.45 -18.30
N LYS A 2 3.50 -19.57 -17.24
CA LYS A 2 2.37 -18.65 -16.98
C LYS A 2 2.73 -17.23 -16.49
N ARG A 3 3.83 -17.04 -15.75
CA ARG A 3 4.21 -15.74 -15.15
C ARG A 3 4.60 -14.65 -16.18
N HIS A 4 5.29 -15.03 -17.26
CA HIS A 4 5.73 -14.07 -18.29
C HIS A 4 4.58 -13.43 -19.08
N ASN A 5 3.45 -14.12 -19.22
CA ASN A 5 2.30 -13.59 -19.94
C ASN A 5 1.52 -12.58 -19.08
N ALA A 6 1.43 -12.81 -17.77
CA ALA A 6 0.77 -11.90 -16.83
C ALA A 6 1.53 -10.56 -16.72
N GLU A 7 2.86 -10.59 -16.59
CA GLU A 7 3.68 -9.36 -16.53
C GLU A 7 3.60 -8.56 -17.83
N LYS A 8 3.69 -9.23 -18.99
CA LYS A 8 3.55 -8.56 -20.29
C LYS A 8 2.16 -7.94 -20.46
N TYR A 9 1.12 -8.64 -20.04
CA TYR A 9 -0.25 -8.15 -20.09
C TYR A 9 -0.44 -6.93 -19.17
N LEU A 10 0.05 -7.01 -17.93
CA LEU A 10 -0.01 -5.90 -16.98
C LEU A 10 0.75 -4.68 -17.51
N LYS A 11 1.97 -4.85 -18.05
CA LYS A 11 2.73 -3.76 -18.68
C LYS A 11 1.95 -3.09 -19.81
N LYS A 12 1.24 -3.88 -20.62
CA LYS A 12 0.37 -3.35 -21.69
C LYS A 12 -0.85 -2.62 -21.13
N GLN A 13 -1.46 -3.09 -20.05
CA GLN A 13 -2.59 -2.39 -19.42
C GLN A 13 -2.15 -1.09 -18.76
N LEU A 14 -0.98 -1.06 -18.13
CA LEU A 14 -0.40 0.13 -17.51
C LEU A 14 -0.03 1.24 -18.52
N SER A 15 -0.02 0.97 -19.83
CA SER A 15 0.13 2.03 -20.83
C SER A 15 -1.18 2.80 -21.08
N SER A 16 -2.33 2.28 -20.64
CA SER A 16 -3.57 3.04 -20.59
C SER A 16 -3.55 3.96 -19.36
N GLU A 17 -3.77 5.25 -19.55
CA GLU A 17 -3.76 6.23 -18.47
C GLU A 17 -4.87 5.97 -17.45
N GLU A 18 -6.08 5.65 -17.92
CA GLU A 18 -7.23 5.29 -17.10
C GLU A 18 -6.93 4.07 -16.24
N PHE A 19 -6.45 2.98 -16.86
CA PHE A 19 -6.11 1.76 -16.12
C PHE A 19 -4.99 2.02 -15.12
N ARG A 20 -3.94 2.74 -15.53
CA ARG A 20 -2.80 3.06 -14.67
C ARG A 20 -3.24 3.84 -13.44
N ARG A 21 -4.13 4.83 -13.60
CA ARG A 21 -4.67 5.62 -12.50
C ARG A 21 -5.46 4.76 -11.53
N SER A 22 -6.47 4.03 -12.01
CA SER A 22 -7.29 3.17 -11.16
C SER A 22 -6.47 2.07 -10.47
N PHE A 23 -5.46 1.53 -11.16
CA PHE A 23 -4.54 0.56 -10.60
C PHE A 23 -3.70 1.14 -9.46
N LEU A 24 -3.16 2.36 -9.63
CA LEU A 24 -2.38 3.03 -8.60
C LEU A 24 -3.26 3.42 -7.40
N GLU A 25 -4.47 3.91 -7.63
CA GLU A 25 -5.43 4.24 -6.57
C GLU A 25 -5.77 3.00 -5.72
N GLU A 26 -6.11 1.87 -6.34
CA GLU A 26 -6.41 0.63 -5.61
C GLU A 26 -5.16 0.08 -4.90
N LYS A 27 -3.98 0.19 -5.52
CA LYS A 27 -2.72 -0.22 -4.88
C LYS A 27 -2.45 0.59 -3.61
N VAL A 28 -2.58 1.92 -3.67
CA VAL A 28 -2.39 2.80 -2.51
C VAL A 28 -3.38 2.46 -1.40
N LYS A 29 -4.64 2.19 -1.75
CA LYS A 29 -5.67 1.76 -0.81
C LYS A 29 -5.29 0.45 -0.10
N LEU A 30 -4.89 -0.58 -0.86
CA LEU A 30 -4.47 -1.87 -0.29
C LEU A 30 -3.24 -1.74 0.61
N ASP A 31 -2.26 -0.93 0.21
CA ASP A 31 -1.06 -0.65 1.01
C ASP A 31 -1.44 0.05 2.34
N LEU A 32 -2.40 0.98 2.31
CA LEU A 32 -2.91 1.64 3.52
C LEU A 32 -3.69 0.69 4.44
N GLU A 33 -4.59 -0.13 3.88
CA GLU A 33 -5.32 -1.15 4.64
C GLU A 33 -4.36 -2.08 5.37
N TYR A 34 -3.30 -2.54 4.69
CA TYR A 34 -2.26 -3.37 5.29
C TYR A 34 -1.53 -2.64 6.44
N LYS A 35 -1.08 -1.40 6.21
CA LYS A 35 -0.38 -0.60 7.25
C LYS A 35 -1.26 -0.40 8.49
N LEU A 36 -2.55 -0.16 8.31
CA LEU A 36 -3.51 0.02 9.40
C LEU A 36 -3.75 -1.28 10.19
N GLU A 37 -3.86 -2.42 9.51
CA GLU A 37 -3.95 -3.71 10.20
C GLU A 37 -2.69 -4.02 11.02
N GLU A 38 -1.51 -3.70 10.48
CA GLU A 38 -0.26 -3.81 11.22
C GLU A 38 -0.21 -2.85 12.43
N LEU A 39 -0.78 -1.65 12.34
CA LEU A 39 -0.91 -0.75 13.48
C LEU A 39 -1.87 -1.32 14.54
N LYS A 40 -3.01 -1.88 14.13
CA LYS A 40 -3.94 -2.55 15.06
C LYS A 40 -3.27 -3.70 15.81
N LYS A 41 -2.44 -4.50 15.12
CA LYS A 41 -1.65 -5.57 15.75
C LYS A 41 -0.68 -5.01 16.79
N ASP A 42 0.05 -3.95 16.46
CA ASP A 42 1.01 -3.32 17.36
C ASP A 42 0.35 -2.75 18.63
N ILE A 43 -0.84 -2.17 18.49
CA ILE A 43 -1.65 -1.72 19.63
C ILE A 43 -2.06 -2.91 20.50
N LYS A 44 -2.55 -4.00 19.89
CA LYS A 44 -2.96 -5.22 20.61
C LYS A 44 -1.78 -5.90 21.31
N SER A 45 -0.59 -5.85 20.73
CA SER A 45 0.64 -6.38 21.33
C SER A 45 1.28 -5.44 22.34
N ARG A 46 0.62 -4.31 22.69
CA ARG A 46 1.09 -3.34 23.69
C ARG A 46 2.49 -2.81 23.39
N LYS A 47 2.79 -2.52 22.12
CA LYS A 47 4.02 -1.78 21.79
C LYS A 47 4.07 -0.45 22.52
N SER A 48 5.27 0.08 22.70
CA SER A 48 5.46 1.34 23.40
C SER A 48 4.76 2.49 22.69
N ARG A 49 4.38 3.52 23.45
CA ARG A 49 3.79 4.74 22.90
C ARG A 49 4.63 5.33 21.77
N ASP A 50 5.95 5.37 21.94
CA ASP A 50 6.88 5.95 20.97
C ASP A 50 6.93 5.15 19.66
N GLU A 51 6.85 3.82 19.74
CA GLU A 51 6.76 2.96 18.54
C GLU A 51 5.45 3.17 17.80
N LEU A 52 4.33 3.29 18.53
CA LEU A 52 3.02 3.55 17.92
C LEU A 52 2.99 4.92 17.24
N ILE A 53 3.54 5.96 17.87
CA ILE A 53 3.65 7.30 17.29
C ILE A 53 4.48 7.25 16.00
N LYS A 54 5.68 6.66 16.03
CA LYS A 54 6.52 6.51 14.83
C LYS A 54 5.80 5.81 13.68
N LYS A 55 4.99 4.80 14.00
CA LYS A 55 4.22 4.06 12.99
C LYS A 55 3.12 4.93 12.40
N VAL A 56 2.39 5.70 13.22
CA VAL A 56 1.41 6.69 12.75
C VAL A 56 2.08 7.73 11.85
N ASP A 57 3.23 8.29 12.26
CA ASP A 57 3.97 9.27 11.45
C ASP A 57 4.38 8.69 10.08
N SER A 58 4.81 7.43 10.04
CA SER A 58 5.14 6.75 8.78
C SER A 58 3.95 6.49 7.86
N ILE A 59 2.75 6.32 8.43
CA ILE A 59 1.50 6.19 7.66
C ILE A 59 1.12 7.55 7.10
N ASP A 60 1.21 8.60 7.92
CA ASP A 60 0.91 9.97 7.51
C ASP A 60 1.83 10.43 6.37
N GLN A 61 3.14 10.18 6.49
CA GLN A 61 4.11 10.44 5.42
C GLN A 61 3.76 9.67 4.13
N TYR A 62 3.29 8.44 4.23
CA TYR A 62 2.89 7.65 3.05
C TYR A 62 1.66 8.23 2.36
N VAL A 63 0.68 8.73 3.13
CA VAL A 63 -0.51 9.41 2.58
C VAL A 63 -0.13 10.75 1.93
N MET A 64 0.70 11.54 2.60
CA MET A 64 1.09 12.88 2.12
C MET A 64 2.04 12.86 0.92
N SER A 65 2.69 11.72 0.64
CA SER A 65 3.60 11.55 -0.49
C SER A 65 2.99 10.82 -1.69
N ALA A 66 1.74 10.33 -1.57
CA ALA A 66 0.98 9.68 -2.63
C ALA A 66 0.19 10.72 -3.46
#